data_AF-A0A7N0VN25-F1
#
_entry.id   AF-A0A7N0VN25-F1
#
_cell.length_a   1.000
_cell.length_b   1.000
_cell.length_c   1.000
_cell.angle_alpha   90.00
_cell.angle_beta   90.00
_cell.angle_gamma   90.00
#
_symmetry.space_group_name_H-M   'P 1'
#
loop_
_entity.id
_entity.type
_entity.pdbx_description
1 polymer ?
#
loop_
_entity_poly.entity_id
_entity_poly.type
_entity_poly.pdbx_seq_one_letter_code
_entity_poly.pdbx_strand_id
1 'polypeptide(L)'
;MPISKLLLFLILTLALLLPAKSDFIKYNTGATIVPGKLNVHLVPHSHDDVGWLKTVDQYYVGANNSIRGACVQNVLDSVVSALLEDKNRKFIYVEIVSSLCVLFLSCFITCPFICW
;
A
#
# COMPACT_ATOMS: atom_id res chain seq x y z
N MET A 1 25.24 40.92 -21.68
CA MET A 1 24.48 40.66 -20.43
C MET A 1 25.40 40.95 -19.25
N PRO A 2 25.00 41.75 -18.25
CA PRO A 2 25.90 42.11 -17.15
C PRO A 2 26.33 40.85 -16.40
N ILE A 3 27.62 40.74 -16.10
CA ILE A 3 28.27 39.58 -15.46
C ILE A 3 27.56 39.18 -14.16
N SER A 4 26.97 40.15 -13.45
CA SER A 4 26.16 39.92 -12.26
C SER A 4 24.95 39.03 -12.49
N LYS A 5 24.28 39.12 -13.65
CA LYS A 5 23.13 38.27 -13.99
C LYS A 5 23.55 36.85 -14.33
N LEU A 6 24.72 36.66 -14.95
CA LEU A 6 25.24 35.34 -15.27
C LEU A 6 25.68 34.60 -13.99
N LEU A 7 26.32 35.32 -13.07
CA LEU A 7 26.74 34.77 -11.78
C LEU A 7 25.53 34.37 -10.92
N LEU A 8 24.49 35.21 -10.90
CA LEU A 8 23.26 34.90 -10.17
C LEU A 8 22.54 33.67 -10.74
N PHE A 9 22.51 33.53 -12.06
CA PHE A 9 21.93 32.36 -12.73
C PHE A 9 22.68 31.07 -12.36
N LEU A 10 24.02 31.10 -12.37
CA LEU A 10 24.84 29.95 -12.01
C LEU A 10 24.63 29.50 -10.55
N ILE A 11 24.56 30.45 -9.62
CA ILE A 11 24.31 30.17 -8.19
C ILE A 11 22.91 29.57 -8.01
N LEU A 12 21.90 30.09 -8.69
CA LEU A 12 20.54 29.58 -8.60
C LEU A 12 20.41 28.15 -9.17
N THR A 13 21.09 27.87 -10.29
CA THR A 13 21.13 26.51 -10.85
C THR A 13 21.86 25.53 -9.95
N LEU A 14 22.95 25.95 -9.30
CA LEU A 14 23.71 25.11 -8.38
C LEU A 14 22.92 24.81 -7.10
N ALA A 15 22.18 25.80 -6.57
CA ALA A 15 21.31 25.62 -5.42
C ALA A 15 20.15 24.65 -5.70
N LEU A 16 19.61 24.64 -6.93
CA LEU A 16 18.56 23.72 -7.35
C LEU A 16 19.05 22.27 -7.51
N LEU A 17 20.34 22.08 -7.75
CA LEU A 17 20.98 20.78 -7.90
C LEU A 17 21.42 20.16 -6.56
N LEU A 18 21.25 20.88 -5.44
CA LEU A 18 21.54 20.32 -4.12
C LEU A 18 20.43 19.34 -3.70
N PRO A 19 20.76 18.10 -3.32
CA PRO A 19 19.77 17.15 -2.86
C PRO A 19 19.17 17.62 -1.53
N ALA A 20 17.85 17.76 -1.48
CA ALA A 20 17.13 18.01 -0.23
C ALA A 20 17.08 16.72 0.59
N LYS A 21 17.55 16.78 1.84
CA LYS A 21 17.43 15.65 2.78
C LYS A 21 16.07 15.74 3.47
N SER A 22 15.20 14.76 3.25
CA SER A 22 13.97 14.59 4.05
C SER A 22 14.18 13.47 5.07
N ASP A 23 14.01 13.78 6.36
CA ASP A 23 14.03 12.77 7.40
C ASP A 23 12.61 12.22 7.63
N PHE A 24 12.46 10.91 7.55
CA PHE A 24 11.19 10.23 7.84
C PHE A 24 11.11 9.89 9.33
N ILE A 25 9.95 10.16 9.95
CA ILE A 25 9.71 9.78 11.35
C ILE A 25 9.49 8.26 11.41
N LYS A 26 10.29 7.56 12.22
CA LYS A 26 10.11 6.14 12.48
C LYS A 26 8.99 5.92 13.49
N TYR A 27 7.91 5.26 13.08
CA TYR A 27 6.78 4.92 13.95
C TYR A 27 7.04 3.64 14.73
N ASN A 28 6.52 3.57 15.97
CA ASN A 28 6.46 2.32 16.72
C ASN A 28 5.19 1.55 16.34
N THR A 29 5.34 0.63 15.38
CA THR A 29 4.22 -0.16 14.82
C THR A 29 3.96 -1.47 15.57
N GLY A 30 4.74 -1.78 16.62
CA GLY A 30 4.58 -2.99 17.41
C GLY A 30 3.28 -2.96 18.24
N ALA A 31 2.25 -3.67 17.79
CA ALA A 31 0.99 -3.77 18.51
C ALA A 31 1.13 -4.65 19.76
N THR A 32 0.68 -4.14 20.91
CA THR A 32 0.58 -4.90 22.17
C THR A 32 -0.72 -4.55 22.87
N ILE A 33 -1.27 -5.52 23.61
CA ILE A 33 -2.47 -5.31 24.43
C ILE A 33 -2.02 -4.70 25.75
N VAL A 34 -2.62 -3.57 26.12
CA VAL A 34 -2.36 -2.89 27.39
C VAL A 34 -3.54 -3.13 28.33
N PRO A 35 -3.33 -3.84 29.46
CA PRO A 35 -4.38 -4.04 30.46
C PRO A 35 -4.89 -2.71 31.03
N GLY A 36 -6.19 -2.65 31.34
CA GLY A 36 -6.81 -1.44 31.90
C GLY A 36 -6.99 -0.28 30.91
N LYS A 37 -6.76 -0.52 29.61
CA LYS A 37 -7.03 0.45 28.53
C LYS A 37 -7.94 -0.17 27.47
N LEU A 38 -8.60 0.69 26.69
CA LEU A 38 -9.26 0.26 25.46
C LEU A 38 -8.20 -0.13 24.42
N ASN A 39 -8.27 -1.36 23.94
CA ASN A 39 -7.39 -1.88 22.90
C ASN A 39 -8.13 -1.84 21.57
N VAL A 40 -7.63 -1.05 20.62
CA VAL A 40 -8.23 -0.91 19.30
C VAL A 40 -7.46 -1.77 18.31
N HIS A 41 -8.13 -2.76 17.74
CA HIS A 41 -7.56 -3.63 16.71
C HIS A 41 -7.86 -3.04 15.34
N LEU A 42 -6.84 -2.52 14.67
CA LEU A 42 -6.96 -2.09 13.28
C LEU A 42 -6.83 -3.33 12.39
N VAL A 43 -7.85 -3.57 11.56
CA VAL A 43 -7.91 -4.73 10.65
C VAL A 43 -8.00 -4.25 9.20
N PRO A 44 -6.84 -4.00 8.55
CA PRO A 44 -6.80 -3.61 7.14
C PRO A 44 -7.28 -4.75 6.24
N HIS A 45 -8.16 -4.44 5.28
CA HIS A 45 -8.72 -5.39 4.33
C HIS A 45 -9.07 -4.67 3.01
N SER A 46 -9.24 -5.45 1.94
CA SER A 46 -9.90 -5.03 0.69
C SER A 46 -11.14 -5.88 0.50
N HIS A 47 -12.17 -5.30 -0.11
CA HIS A 47 -13.37 -6.03 -0.52
C HIS A 47 -13.36 -6.13 -2.04
N ASP A 48 -13.02 -7.31 -2.56
CA ASP A 48 -12.79 -7.52 -3.99
C ASP A 48 -13.92 -8.36 -4.59
N ASP A 49 -14.97 -7.69 -5.09
CA ASP A 49 -16.13 -8.36 -5.68
C ASP A 49 -15.74 -9.26 -6.86
N VAL A 50 -16.03 -10.57 -6.75
CA VAL A 50 -15.79 -11.57 -7.81
C VAL A 50 -16.92 -11.50 -8.86
N GLY A 51 -16.99 -10.36 -9.54
CA GLY A 51 -18.05 -10.06 -10.49
C GLY A 51 -19.23 -9.35 -9.83
N TRP A 52 -19.36 -8.05 -10.13
CA TRP A 52 -20.50 -7.22 -9.73
C TRP A 52 -20.88 -6.27 -10.88
N LEU A 53 -20.22 -5.11 -10.97
CA LEU A 53 -20.41 -4.17 -12.08
C LEU A 53 -19.46 -4.43 -13.26
N LYS A 54 -18.34 -5.09 -12.98
CA LYS A 54 -17.34 -5.51 -13.98
C LYS A 54 -17.19 -7.03 -13.89
N THR A 55 -16.66 -7.64 -14.95
CA THR A 55 -16.29 -9.05 -14.93
C THR A 55 -15.08 -9.28 -14.01
N VAL A 56 -14.87 -10.53 -13.59
CA VAL A 56 -13.73 -10.91 -12.74
C VAL A 56 -12.41 -10.44 -13.34
N ASP A 57 -12.19 -10.70 -14.63
CA ASP A 57 -10.95 -10.29 -15.32
C ASP A 57 -10.80 -8.77 -15.39
N GLN A 58 -11.90 -8.04 -15.61
CA GLN A 58 -11.87 -6.58 -15.65
C GLN A 58 -11.56 -5.96 -14.29
N TYR A 59 -12.03 -6.56 -13.20
CA TYR A 59 -11.62 -6.18 -11.84
C TYR A 59 -10.17 -6.56 -11.56
N TYR A 60 -9.73 -7.73 -12.03
CA TYR A 60 -8.37 -8.21 -11.79
C TYR A 60 -7.32 -7.32 -12.46
N VAL A 61 -7.44 -7.07 -13.78
CA VAL A 61 -6.46 -6.28 -14.55
C VAL A 61 -6.71 -4.77 -14.48
N GLY A 62 -7.84 -4.34 -13.92
CA GLY A 62 -8.22 -2.93 -13.89
C GLY A 62 -8.65 -2.36 -15.25
N ALA A 63 -9.28 -3.18 -16.10
CA ALA A 63 -9.85 -2.71 -17.36
C ALA A 63 -11.20 -1.98 -17.13
N ASN A 64 -11.60 -1.11 -18.05
CA ASN A 64 -12.89 -0.41 -18.01
C ASN A 64 -13.15 0.40 -16.72
N ASN A 65 -12.15 1.17 -16.30
CA ASN A 65 -12.22 1.99 -15.09
C ASN A 65 -13.24 3.13 -15.15
N SER A 66 -13.78 3.43 -16.34
CA SER A 66 -14.88 4.38 -16.51
C SER A 66 -16.17 3.94 -15.81
N ILE A 67 -16.40 2.62 -15.66
CA ILE A 67 -17.53 2.07 -14.88
C ILE A 67 -17.20 2.13 -13.39
N ARG A 68 -16.02 1.61 -13.02
CA ARG A 68 -15.50 1.63 -11.65
C ARG A 68 -13.98 1.48 -11.67
N GLY A 69 -13.28 2.43 -11.06
CA GLY A 69 -11.84 2.37 -10.85
C GLY A 69 -11.50 1.33 -9.80
N ALA A 70 -11.11 0.14 -10.24
CA ALA A 70 -10.74 -0.97 -9.37
C ALA A 70 -9.80 -1.91 -10.13
N CYS A 71 -8.69 -2.27 -9.49
CA CYS A 71 -7.65 -3.15 -10.01
C CYS A 71 -7.10 -4.01 -8.86
N VAL A 72 -7.50 -5.28 -8.79
CA VAL A 72 -7.08 -6.21 -7.72
C VAL A 72 -5.58 -6.46 -7.79
N GLN A 73 -5.00 -6.53 -8.99
CA GLN A 73 -3.56 -6.70 -9.16
C GLN A 73 -2.76 -5.60 -8.43
N ASN A 74 -3.16 -4.33 -8.59
CA ASN A 74 -2.49 -3.22 -7.92
C ASN A 74 -2.62 -3.28 -6.39
N VAL A 75 -3.78 -3.74 -5.89
CA VAL A 75 -3.99 -3.93 -4.45
C VAL A 75 -3.02 -4.98 -3.93
N LEU A 76 -2.95 -6.15 -4.55
CA LEU A 76 -2.06 -7.23 -4.12
C LEU A 76 -0.58 -6.82 -4.21
N ASP A 77 -0.15 -6.21 -5.31
CA ASP A 77 1.25 -5.79 -5.51
C ASP A 77 1.70 -4.74 -4.48
N SER A 78 0.82 -3.78 -4.17
CA SER A 78 1.10 -2.74 -3.18
C SER A 78 1.07 -3.27 -1.75
N VAL A 79 0.12 -4.14 -1.41
CA VAL A 79 0.01 -4.76 -0.09
C VAL A 79 1.20 -5.66 0.19
N VAL A 80 1.61 -6.51 -0.74
CA VAL A 80 2.80 -7.36 -0.57
C VAL A 80 4.04 -6.51 -0.32
N SER A 81 4.25 -5.48 -1.14
CA SER A 81 5.38 -4.55 -0.97
C SER A 81 5.34 -3.85 0.40
N ALA A 82 4.16 -3.40 0.83
CA ALA A 82 3.99 -2.75 2.13
C ALA A 82 4.23 -3.71 3.32
N LEU A 83 3.80 -4.97 3.23
CA LEU A 83 3.99 -5.96 4.30
C LEU A 83 5.46 -6.41 4.41
N LEU A 84 6.21 -6.43 3.29
CA LEU A 84 7.64 -6.74 3.29
C LEU A 84 8.48 -5.64 3.95
N GLU A 85 8.03 -4.38 3.87
CA GLU A 85 8.72 -3.24 4.47
C GLU A 85 8.64 -3.22 6.01
N ASP A 86 7.52 -3.65 6.59
CA ASP A 86 7.32 -3.69 8.05
C ASP A 86 6.60 -4.97 8.48
N LYS A 87 7.32 -5.82 9.22
CA LYS A 87 6.82 -7.10 9.76
C LYS A 87 5.66 -6.96 10.75
N ASN A 88 5.43 -5.77 11.30
CA ASN A 88 4.30 -5.53 12.21
C ASN A 88 2.99 -5.22 11.47
N ARG A 89 3.06 -4.87 10.18
CA ARG A 89 1.86 -4.62 9.36
C ARG A 89 1.10 -5.95 9.17
N LYS A 90 -0.23 -5.84 9.14
CA LYS A 90 -1.14 -6.98 8.97
C LYS A 90 -2.16 -6.60 7.90
N PHE A 91 -2.59 -7.60 7.13
CA PHE A 91 -3.63 -7.45 6.12
C PHE A 91 -4.38 -8.78 6.02
N ILE A 92 -5.70 -8.72 5.82
CA ILE A 92 -6.52 -9.90 5.56
C ILE A 92 -7.05 -9.87 4.13
N TYR A 93 -7.10 -11.04 3.51
CA TYR A 93 -7.60 -11.24 2.15
C TYR A 93 -8.52 -12.45 2.12
N VAL A 94 -9.66 -12.36 1.44
CA VAL A 94 -10.73 -13.37 1.52
C VAL A 94 -10.99 -14.06 0.18
N GLU A 95 -10.92 -13.32 -0.93
CA GLU A 95 -11.46 -13.75 -2.22
C GLU A 95 -10.45 -14.57 -3.04
N ILE A 96 -10.34 -15.86 -2.74
CA ILE A 96 -9.37 -16.79 -3.38
C ILE A 96 -9.64 -16.96 -4.90
N VAL A 97 -10.86 -16.70 -5.37
CA VAL A 97 -11.27 -16.87 -6.78
C VAL A 97 -10.72 -15.77 -7.70
N SER A 98 -10.05 -14.75 -7.16
CA SER A 98 -9.41 -13.65 -7.89
C SER A 98 -8.19 -14.10 -8.72
N SER A 99 -8.37 -15.06 -9.65
CA SER A 99 -7.48 -15.60 -10.71
C SER A 99 -5.99 -15.94 -10.39
N LEU A 100 -5.43 -15.52 -9.26
CA LEU A 100 -4.01 -15.58 -8.91
C LEU A 100 -3.77 -16.33 -7.58
N CYS A 101 -4.81 -16.53 -6.77
CA CYS A 101 -4.70 -17.07 -5.41
C CYS A 101 -4.74 -18.62 -5.32
N VAL A 102 -4.36 -19.35 -6.37
CA VAL A 102 -4.21 -20.82 -6.30
C VAL A 102 -2.77 -21.22 -5.87
N LEU A 103 -1.82 -20.27 -5.79
CA LEU A 103 -0.39 -20.58 -5.59
C LEU A 103 0.23 -20.14 -4.25
N PHE A 104 -0.47 -19.38 -3.40
CA PHE A 104 0.12 -18.76 -2.19
C PHE A 104 -0.57 -19.12 -0.86
N LEU A 105 -1.20 -20.30 -0.76
CA LEU A 105 -1.97 -20.71 0.42
C LEU A 105 -1.13 -21.27 1.59
N SER A 106 0.07 -20.75 1.88
CA SER A 106 0.94 -21.33 2.92
C SER A 106 1.36 -20.40 4.06
N CYS A 107 0.92 -19.14 4.15
CA CYS A 107 1.50 -18.23 5.17
C CYS A 107 0.57 -17.39 6.07
N PHE A 108 -0.75 -17.32 5.85
CA PHE A 108 -1.56 -16.27 6.52
C PHE A 108 -2.58 -16.71 7.57
N ILE A 109 -2.60 -17.98 7.98
CA ILE A 109 -3.53 -18.44 9.05
C ILE A 109 -2.78 -18.54 10.38
N THR A 110 -2.60 -17.41 11.08
CA THR A 110 -2.11 -17.43 12.49
C THR A 110 -2.97 -16.64 13.47
N CYS A 111 -4.17 -16.19 13.11
CA CYS A 111 -5.06 -15.53 14.06
C CYS A 111 -6.44 -16.22 14.13
N PRO A 112 -6.76 -16.93 15.23
CA PRO A 112 -8.03 -17.64 15.39
C PRO A 112 -9.24 -16.73 15.68
N PHE A 113 -9.11 -15.40 15.53
CA PHE A 113 -10.14 -14.43 15.94
C PHE A 113 -10.85 -13.72 14.78
N ILE A 114 -10.60 -14.11 13.54
CA ILE A 114 -11.24 -13.49 12.36
C ILE A 114 -11.91 -14.59 11.54
N CYS A 115 -12.96 -15.18 12.14
CA CYS A 115 -14.06 -15.77 11.40
C CYS A 115 -15.27 -14.87 11.69
N TRP A 116 -15.74 -14.15 10.68
CA TRP A 116 -17.12 -13.69 10.64
C TRP A 116 -17.99 -14.84 10.15
#